data_AF-A0A2D4FY48-F1
#
_entry.id   AF-A0A2D4FY48-F1
#
_cell.length_a   1.000
_cell.length_b   1.000
_cell.length_c   1.000
_cell.angle_alpha   90.00
_cell.angle_beta   90.00
_cell.angle_gamma   90.00
#
_symmetry.space_group_name_H-M   'P 1'
#
loop_
_entity.id
_entity.type
_entity.pdbx_description
1 polymer ?
#
loop_
_entity_poly.entity_id
_entity_poly.type
_entity_poly.pdbx_seq_one_letter_code
_entity_poly.pdbx_strand_id
1 'polypeptide(L)'
;RDKRKQIWLSCPAMASLLKVDPEVKIKVDSFRERITSEDPILNIHDLTQIHSDMNLPVPDPILLTNSHDGLDGSNMKKRKLEDCEETFQGTKVFVMPNGMLKSNQQLVDIIEKVKPEIRLLIE
;
A
#
# COMPACT_ATOMS: atom_id res chain seq x y z
N ARG A 1 -20.29 -24.10 7.36
CA ARG A 1 -19.39 -23.89 6.21
C ARG A 1 -20.23 -23.88 4.94
N ASP A 2 -20.76 -22.68 4.62
CA ASP A 2 -21.50 -22.21 3.43
C ASP A 2 -22.49 -23.12 2.66
N LYS A 3 -23.70 -23.33 3.22
CA LYS A 3 -24.86 -23.83 2.45
C LYS A 3 -25.24 -22.89 1.28
N ARG A 4 -24.98 -21.57 1.41
CA ARG A 4 -25.25 -20.59 0.35
C ARG A 4 -24.34 -20.74 -0.86
N LYS A 5 -23.04 -21.04 -0.67
CA LYS A 5 -22.11 -21.33 -1.79
C LYS A 5 -22.51 -22.60 -2.53
N GLN A 6 -22.98 -23.62 -1.81
CA GLN A 6 -23.50 -24.85 -2.42
C GLN A 6 -24.75 -24.60 -3.27
N ILE A 7 -25.70 -23.78 -2.80
CA ILE A 7 -26.88 -23.39 -3.58
C ILE A 7 -26.46 -22.57 -4.82
N TRP A 8 -25.50 -21.65 -4.67
CA TRP A 8 -24.99 -20.85 -5.78
C TRP A 8 -24.28 -21.69 -6.85
N LEU A 9 -23.44 -22.63 -6.45
CA LEU A 9 -22.74 -23.56 -7.36
C LEU A 9 -23.66 -24.64 -7.95
N SER A 10 -24.82 -24.90 -7.33
CA SER A 10 -25.83 -25.82 -7.87
C SER A 10 -26.57 -25.26 -9.08
N CYS A 11 -26.50 -23.95 -9.32
CA CYS A 11 -27.10 -23.32 -10.49
C CYS A 11 -26.14 -23.43 -11.69
N PRO A 12 -26.46 -24.17 -12.77
CA PRO A 12 -25.54 -24.41 -13.88
C PRO A 12 -25.00 -23.12 -14.54
N ALA A 13 -25.83 -22.07 -14.59
CA ALA A 13 -25.44 -20.77 -15.11
C ALA A 13 -24.38 -20.07 -14.25
N MET A 14 -24.50 -20.13 -12.92
CA MET A 14 -23.54 -19.53 -11.99
C MET A 14 -22.26 -20.37 -11.89
N ALA A 15 -22.39 -21.70 -11.95
CA ALA A 15 -21.26 -22.61 -12.02
C ALA A 15 -20.42 -22.37 -13.29
N SER A 16 -21.05 -22.07 -14.42
CA SER A 16 -20.35 -21.73 -15.66
C SER A 16 -19.73 -20.33 -15.64
N LEU A 17 -20.30 -19.36 -14.92
CA LEU A 17 -19.73 -18.02 -14.76
C LEU A 17 -18.41 -18.01 -13.97
N LEU A 18 -18.18 -19.03 -13.14
CA LEU A 18 -16.99 -19.17 -12.27
C LEU A 18 -15.97 -20.18 -12.83
N LYS A 19 -16.26 -20.85 -13.95
CA LYS A 19 -15.32 -21.75 -14.60
C LYS A 19 -14.36 -20.93 -15.43
N VAL A 20 -13.14 -20.77 -14.91
CA VAL A 20 -12.00 -20.39 -15.73
C VAL A 20 -11.84 -21.45 -16.83
N ASP A 21 -11.65 -21.01 -18.07
CA ASP A 21 -11.40 -21.92 -19.19
C ASP A 21 -10.30 -22.93 -18.82
N PRO A 22 -10.53 -24.24 -19.01
CA PRO A 22 -9.57 -25.27 -18.60
C PRO A 22 -8.17 -25.05 -19.19
N GLU A 23 -8.11 -24.51 -20.41
CA GLU A 23 -6.86 -24.18 -21.08
C GLU A 23 -6.10 -23.04 -20.40
N VAL A 24 -6.79 -22.00 -19.96
CA VAL A 24 -6.20 -20.89 -19.20
C VAL A 24 -5.70 -21.39 -17.86
N LYS A 25 -6.48 -22.25 -17.19
CA LYS A 25 -6.08 -22.86 -15.92
C LYS A 25 -4.80 -23.68 -16.06
N ILE A 26 -4.66 -24.48 -17.12
CA ILE A 26 -3.45 -25.27 -17.39
C ILE A 26 -2.23 -24.36 -17.63
N LYS A 27 -2.38 -23.30 -18.43
CA LYS A 27 -1.31 -22.33 -18.69
C LYS A 27 -0.84 -21.63 -17.41
N VAL A 28 -1.78 -21.22 -16.55
CA VAL A 28 -1.49 -20.59 -15.26
C VAL A 28 -0.84 -21.57 -14.28
N ASP A 29 -1.33 -22.79 -14.19
CA ASP A 29 -0.77 -23.82 -13.31
C ASP A 29 0.67 -24.18 -13.73
N SER A 30 0.93 -24.30 -15.04
CA SER A 30 2.27 -24.57 -15.58
C SER A 30 3.23 -23.39 -15.37
N PHE A 31 2.76 -22.15 -15.55
CA PHE A 31 3.52 -20.95 -15.19
C PHE A 31 3.91 -20.94 -13.71
N ARG A 32 2.94 -21.23 -12.82
CA ARG A 32 3.17 -21.28 -11.37
C ARG A 32 4.24 -22.31 -11.02
N GLU A 33 4.14 -23.51 -11.56
CA GLU A 33 5.12 -24.58 -11.31
C GLU A 33 6.52 -24.17 -11.76
N ARG A 34 6.63 -23.52 -12.92
CA ARG A 34 7.91 -23.03 -13.46
C ARG A 34 8.56 -22.00 -12.53
N ILE A 35 7.85 -20.93 -12.18
CA ILE A 35 8.41 -19.87 -11.33
C ILE A 35 8.74 -20.36 -9.91
N THR A 36 7.95 -21.30 -9.37
CA THR A 36 8.16 -21.81 -8.00
C THR A 36 9.20 -22.93 -7.90
N SER A 37 9.47 -23.66 -8.99
CA SER A 37 10.48 -24.73 -9.00
C SER A 37 11.91 -24.20 -9.03
N GLU A 38 12.12 -23.06 -9.69
CA GLU A 38 13.47 -22.49 -9.87
C GLU A 38 13.89 -21.59 -8.71
N ASP A 39 12.93 -21.03 -7.95
CA ASP A 39 13.21 -20.00 -6.95
C ASP A 39 12.43 -20.19 -5.62
N PRO A 40 13.08 -20.73 -4.57
CA PRO A 40 12.45 -20.93 -3.26
C PRO A 40 12.06 -19.62 -2.57
N ILE A 41 12.62 -18.48 -3.02
CA ILE A 41 12.26 -17.15 -2.53
C ILE A 41 10.82 -16.76 -2.89
N LEU A 42 10.14 -17.46 -3.81
CA LEU A 42 8.72 -17.26 -4.07
C LEU A 42 7.82 -18.08 -3.14
N ASN A 43 8.39 -19.05 -2.41
CA ASN A 43 7.67 -19.92 -1.49
C ASN A 43 7.89 -19.51 -0.02
N ILE A 44 7.65 -18.22 0.27
CA ILE A 44 7.80 -17.66 1.61
C ILE A 44 6.58 -17.99 2.46
N HIS A 45 6.77 -18.76 3.53
CA HIS A 45 5.73 -19.06 4.50
C HIS A 45 5.59 -18.00 5.60
N ASP A 46 6.68 -17.28 5.89
CA ASP A 46 6.73 -16.23 6.89
C ASP A 46 7.09 -14.89 6.22
N LEU A 47 6.10 -14.00 6.15
CA LEU A 47 6.22 -12.69 5.48
C LEU A 47 7.23 -11.76 6.16
N THR A 48 7.63 -12.05 7.40
CA THR A 48 8.71 -11.30 8.05
C THR A 48 10.06 -11.54 7.36
N GLN A 49 10.23 -12.59 6.56
CA GLN A 49 11.50 -12.87 5.86
C GLN A 49 11.76 -11.95 4.66
N ILE A 50 10.77 -11.15 4.25
CA ILE A 50 10.86 -10.21 3.13
C ILE A 50 10.53 -8.78 3.52
N HIS A 51 10.52 -8.45 4.82
CA HIS A 51 10.38 -7.05 5.20
C HIS A 51 11.69 -6.30 4.87
N SER A 52 11.55 -5.06 4.42
CA SER A 52 12.66 -4.11 4.36
C SER A 52 12.46 -3.06 5.44
N ASP A 53 13.50 -2.80 6.22
CA ASP A 53 13.44 -1.82 7.31
C ASP A 53 13.17 -0.41 6.78
N MET A 54 12.10 0.20 7.30
CA MET A 54 11.72 1.59 7.01
C MET A 54 11.80 2.42 8.29
N ASN A 55 13.03 2.68 8.73
CA ASN A 55 13.31 3.45 9.94
C ASN A 55 13.13 4.95 9.66
N LEU A 56 11.90 5.44 9.80
CA LEU A 56 11.59 6.87 9.75
C LEU A 56 11.51 7.43 11.17
N PRO A 57 12.09 8.61 11.44
CA PRO A 57 11.93 9.25 12.74
C PRO A 57 10.46 9.63 12.92
N VAL A 58 9.88 9.18 14.02
CA VAL A 58 8.53 9.54 14.43
C VAL A 58 8.59 10.98 14.96
N PRO A 59 7.85 11.95 14.39
CA PRO A 59 7.83 13.31 14.89
C PRO A 59 7.22 13.39 16.29
N ASP A 60 7.67 14.37 17.08
CA ASP A 60 7.09 14.63 18.39
C ASP A 60 5.59 15.00 18.27
N PRO A 61 4.74 14.58 19.22
CA PRO A 61 3.33 14.93 19.25
C PRO A 61 3.12 16.44 19.27
N ILE A 62 2.19 16.94 18.45
CA ILE A 62 1.81 18.36 18.45
C ILE A 62 1.04 18.67 19.74
N LEU A 63 1.59 19.54 20.56
CA LEU A 63 0.87 20.08 21.72
C LEU A 63 -0.08 21.17 21.25
N LEU A 64 -1.32 20.81 20.97
CA LEU A 64 -2.38 21.79 20.75
C LEU A 64 -2.78 22.37 22.10
N THR A 65 -2.28 23.56 22.43
CA THR A 65 -2.90 24.34 23.50
C THR A 65 -4.25 24.79 22.96
N ASN A 66 -5.33 24.16 23.42
CA ASN A 66 -6.69 24.69 23.25
C ASN A 66 -6.77 26.00 24.03
N SER A 67 -6.24 27.08 23.46
CA SER A 67 -6.49 28.44 23.92
C SER A 67 -7.88 28.86 23.41
N HIS A 68 -8.90 28.13 23.83
CA HIS A 68 -10.27 28.66 23.87
C HIS A 68 -10.63 28.87 25.34
N ASP A 69 -9.79 29.62 26.05
CA ASP A 69 -10.23 30.30 27.25
C ASP A 69 -10.51 31.75 26.83
N GLY A 70 -11.79 32.11 26.89
CA GLY A 70 -12.29 33.38 26.39
C GLY A 70 -11.84 34.58 27.22
N LEU A 71 -12.18 35.77 26.68
CA LEU A 71 -11.99 37.12 27.23
C LEU A 71 -10.63 37.71 26.83
N ASP A 72 -10.51 38.79 26.06
CA ASP A 72 -11.25 40.05 26.15
C ASP A 72 -11.40 40.76 24.78
N GLY A 73 -12.48 41.53 24.65
CA GLY A 73 -12.80 42.28 23.44
C GLY A 73 -12.02 43.58 23.33
N SER A 74 -11.61 43.91 22.11
CA SER A 74 -11.38 45.30 21.71
C SER A 74 -11.79 45.46 20.24
N ASN A 75 -13.04 45.89 20.08
CA ASN A 75 -13.56 46.58 18.90
C ASN A 75 -12.66 47.79 18.65
N MET A 76 -11.88 47.88 17.57
CA MET A 76 -11.57 49.15 16.92
C MET A 76 -11.21 48.97 15.44
N LYS A 77 -12.01 49.62 14.58
CA LYS A 77 -11.76 49.89 13.16
C LYS A 77 -10.30 50.29 12.91
N LYS A 78 -9.60 49.55 12.02
CA LYS A 78 -8.67 50.08 11.00
C LYS A 78 -8.09 48.90 10.20
N ARG A 79 -8.31 48.90 8.88
CA ARG A 79 -7.53 48.10 7.93
C ARG A 79 -6.13 48.70 7.86
N LYS A 80 -5.23 48.28 8.75
CA LYS A 80 -3.80 48.31 8.46
C LYS A 80 -3.44 46.89 8.05
N LEU A 81 -3.00 46.76 6.79
CA LEU A 81 -2.21 45.61 6.35
C LEU A 81 -0.89 45.73 7.11
N GLU A 82 -0.91 45.31 8.37
CA GLU A 82 0.33 44.97 9.04
C GLU A 82 0.84 43.71 8.31
N ASP A 83 2.13 43.71 8.03
CA ASP A 83 2.91 42.59 7.54
C ASP A 83 2.78 41.46 8.57
N CYS A 84 1.66 40.75 8.51
CA CYS A 84 1.40 39.63 9.39
C CYS A 84 2.16 38.46 8.79
N GLU A 85 3.46 38.45 9.07
CA GLU A 85 4.26 37.24 9.24
C GLU A 85 3.72 36.38 10.41
N GLU A 86 2.39 36.30 10.56
CA GLU A 86 1.67 35.38 11.45
C GLU A 86 1.96 33.99 10.92
N THR A 87 3.11 33.49 11.34
CA THR A 87 3.24 32.25 12.06
C THR A 87 2.05 31.33 11.77
N PHE A 88 2.03 30.75 10.56
CA PHE A 88 1.43 29.44 10.40
C PHE A 88 2.24 28.52 11.32
N GLN A 89 1.88 28.47 12.60
CA GLN A 89 2.37 27.54 13.61
C GLN A 89 1.78 26.15 13.30
N GLY A 90 2.00 25.69 12.07
CA GLY A 90 1.86 24.29 11.71
C GLY A 90 3.22 23.63 11.81
N THR A 91 3.25 22.38 12.29
CA THR A 91 4.44 21.54 12.17
C THR A 91 4.76 21.35 10.69
N LYS A 92 5.90 21.86 10.22
CA LYS A 92 6.36 21.64 8.84
C LYS A 92 6.83 20.19 8.68
N VAL A 93 5.94 19.29 8.26
CA VAL A 93 6.20 17.85 8.05
C VAL A 93 6.52 17.57 6.58
N PHE A 94 7.66 18.07 6.07
CA PHE A 94 8.04 17.87 4.64
C PHE A 94 9.46 17.36 4.39
N VAL A 95 10.25 17.09 5.43
CA VAL A 95 11.65 16.70 5.24
C VAL A 95 11.82 15.23 5.61
N MET A 96 12.30 14.42 4.66
CA MET A 96 12.85 13.09 4.95
C MET A 96 14.32 13.27 5.35
N PRO A 97 14.66 13.24 6.65
CA PRO A 97 16.00 13.59 7.12
C PRO A 97 17.10 12.66 6.58
N ASN A 98 16.72 11.44 6.18
CA ASN A 98 17.65 10.42 5.68
C ASN A 98 17.62 10.29 4.15
N GLY A 99 16.99 11.24 3.46
CA GLY A 99 16.80 11.20 2.01
C GLY A 99 15.77 10.15 1.57
N MET A 100 15.86 9.75 0.30
CA MET A 100 14.93 8.80 -0.32
C MET A 100 15.16 7.38 0.21
N LEU A 101 14.08 6.72 0.62
CA LEU A 101 14.13 5.31 1.01
C LEU A 101 14.44 4.41 -0.20
N LYS A 102 15.20 3.35 0.05
CA LYS A 102 15.47 2.32 -0.96
C LYS A 102 14.30 1.36 -1.08
N SER A 103 14.11 0.81 -2.28
CA SER A 103 13.17 -0.29 -2.54
C SER A 103 13.63 -1.58 -1.87
N ASN A 104 12.69 -2.49 -1.65
CA ASN A 104 12.97 -3.85 -1.21
C ASN A 104 13.65 -4.64 -2.33
N GLN A 105 14.93 -4.93 -2.18
CA GLN A 105 15.70 -5.58 -3.23
C GLN A 105 15.28 -7.03 -3.48
N GLN A 106 14.87 -7.76 -2.44
CA GLN A 106 14.37 -9.12 -2.62
C GLN A 106 13.12 -9.15 -3.51
N LEU A 107 12.23 -8.17 -3.35
CA LEU A 107 11.05 -8.03 -4.22
C LEU A 107 11.44 -7.56 -5.63
N VAL A 108 12.42 -6.67 -5.77
CA VAL A 108 12.92 -6.23 -7.08
C VAL A 108 13.46 -7.44 -7.85
N ASP A 109 14.31 -8.25 -7.24
CA ASP A 109 14.90 -9.44 -7.86
C ASP A 109 13.83 -10.45 -8.29
N ILE A 110 12.82 -10.68 -7.43
CA ILE A 110 11.65 -11.50 -7.75
C ILE A 110 10.90 -10.95 -8.98
N ILE A 111 10.65 -9.64 -9.00
CA ILE A 111 9.90 -8.99 -10.07
C ILE A 111 10.66 -9.08 -11.40
N GLU A 112 11.98 -8.91 -11.39
CA GLU A 112 12.82 -9.00 -12.59
C GLU A 112 12.76 -10.39 -13.22
N LYS A 113 12.66 -11.44 -12.41
CA LYS A 113 12.51 -12.82 -12.88
C LYS A 113 11.10 -13.18 -13.32
N VAL A 114 10.08 -12.72 -12.58
CA VAL A 114 8.67 -13.08 -12.87
C VAL A 114 8.11 -12.30 -14.05
N LYS A 115 8.53 -11.04 -14.26
CA LYS A 115 8.07 -10.20 -15.39
C LYS A 115 8.23 -10.85 -16.78
N PRO A 116 9.39 -11.40 -17.17
CA PRO A 116 9.56 -12.04 -18.48
C PRO A 116 8.69 -13.30 -18.63
N GLU A 117 8.55 -14.12 -17.58
CA GLU A 117 7.70 -15.31 -17.63
C GLU A 117 6.22 -14.95 -17.83
N ILE A 118 5.74 -13.84 -17.25
CA ILE A 118 4.39 -13.34 -17.51
C ILE A 118 4.25 -12.87 -18.96
N ARG A 119 5.28 -12.22 -19.53
CA ARG A 119 5.25 -11.80 -20.94
C ARG A 119 5.08 -12.99 -21.87
N LEU A 120 5.83 -14.08 -21.63
CA LEU A 120 5.71 -15.34 -22.38
C LEU A 120 4.33 -16.00 -22.25
N LEU A 121 3.58 -15.70 -21.20
CA LEU A 121 2.24 -16.27 -21.00
C LEU A 121 1.16 -15.51 -21.78
N ILE A 122 1.40 -14.22 -22.04
CA ILE A 122 0.44 -13.32 -22.70
C ILE A 122 0.67 -13.29 -24.22
N GLU A 123 1.92 -13.41 -24.67
CA GLU A 123 2.33 -13.47 -26.07
C GLU A 123 2.08 -14.84 -26.71
#